data_AF-F8RHB5-F1
#
_entry.id   AF-F8RHB5-F1
#
_cell.length_a   1.000
_cell.length_b   1.000
_cell.length_c   1.000
_cell.angle_alpha   90.00
_cell.angle_beta   90.00
_cell.angle_gamma   90.00
#
_symmetry.space_group_name_H-M   'P 1'
#
loop_
_entity.id
_entity.type
_entity.pdbx_description
1 polymer ?
#
loop_
_entity_poly.entity_id
_entity_poly.type
_entity_poly.pdbx_seq_one_letter_code
_entity_poly.pdbx_strand_id
1 'polypeptide(L)' 'LSPTQYKKGKDSLAAQGKRRYDRKQSGYGGQTKPVFHKKAKTTKKIVLRLQCQGCKHVSHLVAL' A
#
# COMPACT_ATOMS: atom_id res chain seq x y z
N LEU A 1 -16.74 13.48 13.44
CA LEU A 1 -15.66 12.65 12.85
C LEU A 1 -14.59 13.61 12.33
N SER A 2 -13.32 13.44 12.70
CA SER A 2 -12.24 14.26 12.14
C SER A 2 -11.69 13.60 10.86
N PRO A 3 -11.79 14.26 9.68
CA PRO A 3 -11.33 13.69 8.43
C PRO A 3 -9.82 13.90 8.22
N THR A 4 -9.12 12.85 7.81
CA THR A 4 -7.72 12.91 7.38
C THR A 4 -7.54 12.12 6.09
N GLN A 5 -6.59 12.51 5.23
CA GLN A 5 -6.27 11.73 4.04
C GLN A 5 -5.41 10.52 4.42
N TYR A 6 -5.76 9.33 3.92
CA TYR A 6 -4.95 8.13 4.11
C TYR A 6 -3.57 8.30 3.46
N LYS A 7 -2.53 7.95 4.20
CA LYS A 7 -1.15 7.88 3.72
C LYS A 7 -0.67 6.43 3.81
N LYS A 8 -0.03 5.96 2.74
CA LYS A 8 0.61 4.63 2.75
C LYS A 8 1.75 4.62 3.78
N GLY A 9 1.75 3.62 4.66
CA GLY A 9 2.85 3.37 5.59
C GLY A 9 4.08 2.72 4.92
N LYS A 10 5.16 2.57 5.69
CA LYS A 10 6.37 1.86 5.26
C LYS A 10 6.05 0.37 5.03
N ASP A 11 6.58 -0.20 3.95
CA ASP A 11 6.41 -1.62 3.65
C ASP A 11 7.23 -2.48 4.64
N SER A 12 6.63 -3.57 5.14
CA SER A 12 7.27 -4.49 6.10
C SER A 12 8.13 -5.55 5.41
N LEU A 13 9.34 -5.79 5.92
CA LEU A 13 10.25 -6.84 5.43
C LEU A 13 9.85 -8.24 5.91
N ALA A 14 9.13 -8.34 7.03
CA ALA A 14 8.71 -9.62 7.60
C ALA A 14 7.54 -10.27 6.83
N ALA A 15 6.85 -9.49 5.97
CA ALA A 15 5.75 -9.98 5.17
C ALA A 15 6.17 -11.16 4.27
N GLN A 16 5.34 -12.20 4.19
CA GLN A 16 5.65 -13.43 3.46
C GLN A 16 5.97 -13.16 1.98
N GLY A 17 5.27 -12.22 1.34
CA GLY A 17 5.51 -11.82 -0.05
C GLY A 17 6.92 -11.28 -0.28
N LYS A 18 7.38 -10.41 0.63
CA LYS A 18 8.73 -9.82 0.56
C LYS A 18 9.81 -10.87 0.81
N ARG A 19 9.67 -11.68 1.87
CA ARG A 19 10.60 -12.80 2.14
C ARG A 19 10.75 -13.77 0.96
N ARG A 20 9.63 -14.12 0.32
CA ARG A 20 9.64 -15.00 -0.85
C ARG A 20 10.31 -14.34 -2.05
N TYR A 21 10.03 -13.06 -2.29
CA TYR A 21 10.63 -12.30 -3.39
C TYR A 21 12.14 -12.20 -3.23
N ASP A 22 12.63 -11.85 -2.04
CA ASP A 22 14.06 -11.69 -1.78
C ASP A 22 14.83 -13.00 -1.92
N ARG A 23 14.26 -14.11 -1.42
CA ARG A 23 14.82 -15.45 -1.63
C ARG A 23 14.82 -15.89 -3.09
N LYS A 24 13.83 -15.46 -3.89
CA LYS A 24 13.82 -15.76 -5.33
C LYS A 24 14.87 -14.93 -6.06
N GLN A 25 15.09 -13.71 -5.59
CA GLN A 25 15.97 -12.71 -6.21
C GLN A 25 17.45 -12.93 -5.88
N SER A 26 17.78 -13.74 -4.88
CA SER A 26 19.16 -14.05 -4.49
C SER A 26 19.88 -14.92 -5.52
N GLY A 27 21.18 -14.68 -5.71
CA GLY A 27 22.02 -15.39 -6.68
C GLY A 27 22.14 -14.66 -8.01
N TYR A 28 22.52 -15.39 -9.06
CA TYR A 28 22.64 -14.86 -10.43
C TYR A 28 21.32 -15.03 -11.19
N GLY A 29 21.12 -14.24 -12.26
CA GLY A 29 19.93 -14.34 -13.12
C GLY A 29 19.04 -13.10 -13.16
N GLY A 30 19.45 -12.00 -12.51
CA GLY A 30 18.77 -10.71 -12.64
C GLY A 30 17.35 -10.70 -12.05
N GLN A 31 16.49 -9.86 -12.60
CA GLN A 31 15.13 -9.61 -12.08
C GLN A 31 14.20 -10.83 -12.27
N THR A 32 13.69 -11.41 -11.19
CA THR A 32 12.98 -12.73 -11.23
C THR A 32 11.45 -12.67 -11.31
N LYS A 33 10.87 -11.47 -11.24
CA LYS A 33 9.43 -11.20 -11.29
C LYS A 33 9.14 -10.02 -12.22
N PRO A 34 7.99 -9.99 -12.90
CA PRO A 34 7.68 -8.93 -13.87
C PRO A 34 7.55 -7.56 -13.19
N VAL A 35 8.16 -6.55 -13.79
CA VAL A 35 7.98 -5.14 -13.42
C VAL A 35 6.93 -4.54 -14.34
N PHE A 36 5.92 -3.88 -13.75
CA PHE A 36 4.83 -3.29 -14.53
C PHE A 36 5.23 -1.90 -15.07
N HIS A 37 5.28 -1.75 -16.40
CA HIS A 37 5.69 -0.50 -17.05
C HIS A 37 4.53 0.33 -17.63
N LYS A 38 3.38 -0.28 -17.92
CA LYS A 38 2.29 0.35 -18.71
C LYS A 38 1.25 1.06 -17.84
N LYS A 39 1.66 2.02 -17.00
CA LYS A 39 0.71 2.76 -16.14
C LYS A 39 -0.04 3.83 -16.96
N ALA A 40 -1.34 3.63 -17.17
CA ALA A 40 -2.19 4.56 -17.93
C ALA A 40 -2.95 5.59 -17.06
N LYS A 41 -3.27 5.24 -15.81
CA LYS A 41 -4.10 6.11 -14.94
C LYS A 41 -3.28 7.29 -14.41
N THR A 42 -3.78 8.50 -14.63
CA THR A 42 -3.19 9.78 -14.17
C THR A 42 -3.61 10.12 -12.74
N THR A 43 -4.81 9.73 -12.32
CA THR A 43 -5.36 9.99 -10.98
C THR A 43 -5.44 8.72 -10.12
N LYS A 44 -5.58 8.91 -8.80
CA LYS A 44 -5.83 7.86 -7.81
C LYS A 44 -7.09 8.23 -7.02
N LYS A 45 -7.86 7.22 -6.59
CA LYS A 45 -8.99 7.43 -5.67
C LYS A 45 -8.47 7.87 -4.31
N ILE A 46 -9.07 8.92 -3.74
CA ILE A 46 -8.70 9.43 -2.43
C ILE A 46 -9.39 8.58 -1.37
N VAL A 47 -8.63 8.03 -0.42
CA VAL A 47 -9.20 7.35 0.74
C VAL A 47 -9.14 8.29 1.93
N LEU A 48 -10.29 8.53 2.54
CA LEU A 48 -10.40 9.30 3.77
C LEU A 48 -10.38 8.34 4.96
N ARG A 49 -9.66 8.74 6.00
CA ARG A 49 -9.64 8.11 7.32
C ARG A 49 -10.47 8.99 8.25
N LEU A 50 -11.61 8.46 8.71
CA LEU A 50 -12.55 9.15 9.58
C LEU A 50 -12.36 8.65 11.00
N GLN A 51 -11.95 9.52 11.92
CA GLN A 51 -11.80 9.17 13.33
C GLN A 51 -12.97 9.73 14.15
N CYS A 52 -13.61 8.89 14.97
CA CYS A 52 -14.59 9.33 15.94
C CYS A 52 -13.90 10.00 17.13
N GLN A 53 -14.33 11.21 17.50
CA GLN A 53 -13.71 11.95 18.60
C GLN A 53 -14.02 11.34 19.98
N GLY A 54 -15.19 10.71 20.15
CA GLY A 54 -15.58 10.06 21.41
C GLY A 54 -14.90 8.71 21.60
N CYS A 55 -15.09 7.76 20.68
CA CYS A 55 -14.60 6.38 20.84
C CYS A 55 -13.26 6.08 20.15
N LYS A 56 -12.66 7.06 19.44
CA LYS A 56 -11.40 6.92 18.68
C LYS A 56 -11.42 5.86 17.58
N HIS A 57 -12.56 5.23 17.31
CA HIS A 57 -12.75 4.29 16.22
C HIS A 57 -12.44 4.97 14.88
N VAL A 58 -11.83 4.21 13.96
CA VAL A 58 -11.38 4.68 12.65
C VAL A 58 -12.05 3.87 11.57
N SER A 59 -12.73 4.55 10.64
CA SER A 59 -13.27 3.95 9.43
C SER A 59 -12.62 4.57 8.18
N HIS A 60 -12.62 3.81 7.08
CA HIS A 60 -12.06 4.23 5.81
C HIS A 60 -13.17 4.37 4.77
N LEU A 61 -13.22 5.53 4.10
CA LEU A 61 -14.17 5.82 3.04
C LEU A 61 -13.41 6.16 1.76
N VAL A 62 -13.85 5.58 0.64
CA VAL A 62 -13.30 5.89 -0.68
C VAL A 62 -14.10 7.05 -1.26
N ALA A 63 -13.44 8.20 -1.45
CA ALA A 63 -13.99 9.29 -2.24
C ALA A 63 -13.74 8.97 -3.73
N LEU A 64 -14.82 9.04 -4.53
CA LEU A 64 -14.80 8.79 -5.97
C LEU A 64 -14.22 9.98 -6.73
#